data_AF-A0A351G1K1-F1
#
_entry.id   AF-A0A351G1K1-F1
#
_cell.length_a   1.000
_cell.length_b   1.000
_cell.length_c   1.000
_cell.angle_alpha   90.00
_cell.angle_beta   90.00
_cell.angle_gamma   90.00
#
_symmetry.space_group_name_H-M   'P 1'
#
loop_
_entity.id
_entity.type
_entity.pdbx_description
1 polymer ?
#
loop_
_entity_poly.entity_id
_entity_poly.type
_entity_poly.pdbx_seq_one_letter_code
_entity_poly.pdbx_strand_id
1 'polypeptide(L)' 'MQDKYKHWIADDAKMALGKDDVIYMHPLPADREIEVANSVIDGRHSVVFDQAENRMHAQKAVMALTMR' A
#
# COMPACT_ATOMS: atom_id res chain seq x y z
N MET A 1 11.75 -4.27 18.43
CA MET A 1 12.10 -3.53 17.18
C MET A 1 10.92 -2.72 16.68
N GLN A 2 9.72 -3.30 16.63
CA GLN A 2 8.46 -2.64 16.24
C GLN A 2 8.07 -1.44 17.15
N ASP A 3 8.51 -1.38 18.41
CA ASP A 3 8.14 -0.28 19.30
C ASP A 3 8.84 1.07 19.04
N LYS A 4 9.94 1.08 18.29
CA LYS A 4 10.76 2.30 18.10
C LYS A 4 10.02 3.36 17.28
N TYR A 5 9.14 2.96 16.37
CA TYR A 5 8.50 3.85 15.39
C TYR A 5 6.98 3.75 15.38
N LYS A 6 6.34 3.44 16.52
CA LYS A 6 4.86 3.30 16.59
C LYS A 6 4.08 4.47 15.99
N HIS A 7 4.60 5.69 16.10
CA HIS A 7 3.94 6.88 15.59
C HIS A 7 4.00 7.03 14.05
N TRP A 8 4.73 6.15 13.35
CA TRP A 8 4.85 6.16 11.89
C TRP A 8 3.74 5.36 11.20
N ILE A 9 2.91 4.64 11.95
CA ILE A 9 1.77 3.89 11.43
C ILE A 9 0.92 4.77 10.50
N ALA A 10 0.59 4.28 9.32
CA ALA A 10 -0.37 4.93 8.44
C ALA A 10 -1.78 4.79 9.02
N ASP A 11 -2.29 5.87 9.59
CA ASP A 11 -3.60 5.97 10.24
C ASP A 11 -4.46 7.07 9.60
N ASP A 12 -5.73 7.16 10.00
CA ASP A 12 -6.67 8.14 9.46
C ASP A 12 -6.19 9.59 9.63
N ALA A 13 -5.49 9.88 10.73
CA ALA A 13 -4.92 11.20 10.98
C ALA A 13 -3.86 11.58 9.94
N LYS A 14 -2.99 10.64 9.53
CA LYS A 14 -2.00 10.87 8.47
C LYS A 14 -2.64 10.90 7.09
N MET A 15 -3.63 10.06 6.83
CA MET A 15 -4.39 10.11 5.58
C MET A 15 -5.09 11.46 5.39
N ALA A 16 -5.60 12.06 6.47
CA ALA A 16 -6.23 13.38 6.46
C ALA A 16 -5.28 14.56 6.18
N LEU A 17 -3.96 14.35 6.23
CA LEU A 17 -2.97 15.35 5.79
C LEU A 17 -2.79 15.37 4.26
N GLY A 18 -3.27 14.33 3.58
CA GLY A 18 -3.26 14.23 2.12
C GLY A 18 -4.30 15.12 1.45
N LYS A 19 -4.30 15.09 0.13
CA LYS A 19 -5.39 15.67 -0.68
C LYS A 19 -6.64 14.77 -0.58
N ASP A 20 -7.79 15.32 -0.96
CA ASP A 20 -9.07 14.60 -0.95
C ASP A 20 -9.06 13.30 -1.81
N ASP A 21 -8.17 13.23 -2.79
CA ASP A 21 -7.98 12.10 -3.72
C ASP A 21 -6.76 11.23 -3.40
N VAL A 22 -6.18 11.36 -2.21
CA VAL A 22 -5.03 10.54 -1.80
C VAL A 22 -5.37 9.04 -1.88
N ILE A 23 -4.39 8.24 -2.29
CA ILE A 23 -4.48 6.78 -2.24
C ILE A 23 -3.41 6.21 -1.30
N TYR A 24 -3.74 5.12 -0.65
CA TYR A 24 -2.82 4.33 0.16
C TYR A 24 -2.33 3.12 -0.64
N MET A 25 -1.00 2.97 -0.68
CA MET A 25 -0.30 1.87 -1.35
C MET A 25 0.55 1.08 -0.34
N HIS A 26 0.67 -0.22 -0.56
CA HIS A 26 1.50 -1.13 0.25
C HIS A 26 1.90 -2.36 -0.58
N PRO A 27 3.19 -2.77 -0.60
CA PRO A 27 3.65 -3.89 -1.43
C PRO A 27 3.17 -5.27 -0.96
N LEU A 28 2.71 -5.37 0.30
CA LEU A 28 2.30 -6.59 1.01
C LEU A 28 3.45 -7.62 1.23
N PRO A 29 3.31 -8.55 2.21
CA PRO A 29 2.29 -8.59 3.25
C PRO A 29 2.37 -7.35 4.17
N ALA A 30 1.26 -7.02 4.82
CA ALA A 30 1.19 -5.89 5.75
C ALA A 30 1.07 -6.36 7.20
N ASP A 31 1.85 -5.76 8.09
CA ASP A 31 1.73 -5.91 9.55
C ASP A 31 0.67 -4.91 10.06
N ARG A 32 -0.59 -5.39 10.11
CA ARG A 32 -1.75 -4.62 10.58
C ARG A 32 -1.56 -4.11 12.00
N GLU A 33 -2.04 -2.89 12.26
CA GLU A 33 -1.93 -2.17 13.53
C GLU A 33 -0.47 -1.91 13.98
N ILE A 34 0.50 -2.11 13.08
CA ILE A 34 1.92 -1.80 13.32
C ILE A 34 2.39 -0.75 12.31
N GLU A 35 2.31 -1.06 11.02
CA GLU A 35 2.70 -0.13 9.95
C GLU A 35 1.51 0.56 9.28
N VAL A 36 0.31 -0.02 9.40
CA VAL A 36 -0.93 0.54 8.87
C VAL A 36 -2.13 0.14 9.73
N ALA A 37 -3.04 1.07 9.95
CA ALA A 37 -4.31 0.81 10.62
C ALA A 37 -5.28 0.04 9.70
N ASN A 38 -6.12 -0.81 10.28
CA ASN A 38 -7.15 -1.56 9.56
C ASN A 38 -8.08 -0.64 8.77
N SER A 39 -8.43 0.52 9.34
CA SER A 39 -9.28 1.53 8.68
C SER A 39 -8.66 2.08 7.39
N VAL A 40 -7.33 2.11 7.29
CA VAL A 40 -6.61 2.62 6.11
C VAL A 40 -6.45 1.53 5.07
N ILE A 41 -5.95 0.35 5.43
CA ILE A 41 -5.67 -0.72 4.45
C ILE A 41 -6.94 -1.34 3.85
N ASP A 42 -8.05 -1.37 4.60
CA ASP A 42 -9.34 -1.87 4.11
C ASP A 42 -10.30 -0.70 3.74
N GLY A 43 -9.83 0.55 3.84
CA GLY A 43 -10.63 1.76 3.62
C GLY A 43 -10.73 2.19 2.16
N ARG A 44 -11.59 3.19 1.91
CA ARG A 44 -11.90 3.71 0.55
C ARG A 44 -10.70 4.25 -0.25
N HIS A 45 -9.62 4.63 0.44
CA HIS A 45 -8.41 5.18 -0.19
C HIS A 45 -7.40 4.08 -0.52
N SER A 46 -7.61 2.85 -0.07
CA SER A 46 -6.70 1.74 -0.29
C SER A 46 -6.79 1.24 -1.72
N VAL A 47 -5.64 1.12 -2.37
CA VAL A 47 -5.50 0.48 -3.69
C VAL A 47 -4.53 -0.70 -3.63
N VAL A 48 -4.32 -1.30 -2.45
CA VAL A 48 -3.30 -2.34 -2.24
C VAL A 48 -3.52 -3.58 -3.11
N PHE A 49 -4.78 -3.93 -3.39
CA PHE A 49 -5.09 -5.06 -4.27
C PHE A 49 -4.92 -4.71 -5.76
N ASP A 50 -5.34 -3.53 -6.20
CA ASP A 50 -5.07 -3.07 -7.57
C ASP A 50 -3.55 -2.96 -7.83
N GLN A 51 -2.80 -2.47 -6.84
CA GLN A 51 -1.34 -2.44 -6.88
C GLN A 51 -0.75 -3.85 -6.99
N ALA A 52 -1.27 -4.81 -6.22
CA ALA A 52 -0.83 -6.19 -6.27
C ALA A 52 -1.17 -6.86 -7.62
N GLU A 53 -2.37 -6.64 -8.16
CA GLU A 53 -2.78 -7.13 -9.48
C GLU A 53 -1.88 -6.57 -10.59
N ASN A 54 -1.56 -5.28 -10.52
CA ASN A 54 -0.70 -4.60 -11.49
C ASN A 54 0.71 -5.20 -11.60
N ARG A 55 1.18 -5.95 -10.59
CA ARG A 55 2.44 -6.72 -10.69
C ARG A 55 2.39 -7.71 -11.86
N MET A 56 1.28 -8.41 -12.06
CA MET A 56 1.14 -9.38 -13.15
C MET A 56 1.27 -8.69 -14.51
N HIS A 57 0.59 -7.56 -14.69
CA HIS A 57 0.63 -6.82 -15.95
C HIS A 57 2.01 -6.24 -16.24
N ALA A 58 2.66 -5.64 -15.23
CA ALA A 58 4.01 -5.11 -15.36
C ALA A 58 5.02 -6.22 -15.70
N GLN A 59 4.93 -7.37 -15.02
CA GLN A 59 5.83 -8.50 -15.27
C GLN A 59 5.62 -9.09 -16.68
N LYS A 60 4.37 -9.24 -17.14
CA LYS A 60 4.09 -9.67 -18.52
C LYS A 60 4.75 -8.75 -19.55
N ALA A 61 4.67 -7.43 -19.35
CA ALA A 61 5.29 -6.46 -20.25
C ALA A 61 6.82 -6.59 -20.25
N VAL A 62 7.44 -6.73 -19.08
CA VAL A 62 8.89 -6.95 -18.97
C VAL A 62 9.31 -8.23 -19.69
N MET A 63 8.59 -9.33 -19.50
CA MET A 63 8.89 -10.60 -20.17
C MET A 63 8.75 -10.48 -21.69
N ALA A 64 7.68 -9.87 -22.18
CA ALA A 64 7.45 -9.68 -23.63
C ALA A 64 8.57 -8.86 -24.31
N LEU A 65 9.19 -7.92 -23.59
CA LEU A 65 10.27 -7.08 -24.12
C LEU A 65 11.65 -7.72 -24.01
N THR A 66 11.88 -8.59 -23.03
CA THR A 66 13.23 -9.06 -22.66
C THR A 66 13.47 -10.55 -22.92
N MET A 67 12.43 -11.38 -22.89
CA MET A 67 12.54 -12.82 -23.13
C MET A 67 12.29 -13.11 -24.61
N ARG A 68 13.37 -13.39 -25.34
CA ARG A 68 13.34 -13.83 -26.74
C ARG A 68 13.36 -15.34 -26.84
#